data_AF-A0A7K0Q616-F1
#
_entry.id   AF-A0A7K0Q616-F1
#
_cell.length_a   1.000
_cell.length_b   1.000
_cell.length_c   1.000
_cell.angle_alpha   90.00
_cell.angle_beta   90.00
_cell.angle_gamma   90.00
#
_symmetry.space_group_name_H-M   'P 1'
#
loop_
_entity.id
_entity.type
_entity.pdbx_description
1 polymer ?
#
loop_
_entity_poly.entity_id
_entity_poly.type
_entity_poly.pdbx_seq_one_letter_code
_entity_poly.pdbx_strand_id
1 'polypeptide(L)'
;MAKALLIATASATSEADVAAYNQWYLGTHIPEVSAAMGCVTKVTRYAVVDPATGVESKVRVSAMYELDTDDVQAAAAALGGAAPTMTMTNLMD
;
A
#
# COMPACT_ATOMS: atom_id res chain seq x y z
N MET A 1 -1.40 -10.84 16.94
CA MET A 1 -2.58 -10.71 16.05
C MET A 1 -2.67 -9.25 15.64
N ALA A 2 -3.10 -8.95 14.42
CA ALA A 2 -3.33 -7.57 14.01
C ALA A 2 -4.32 -6.89 14.96
N LYS A 3 -3.97 -5.67 15.42
CA LYS A 3 -4.82 -4.82 16.28
C LYS A 3 -5.49 -3.72 15.46
N ALA A 4 -4.86 -3.31 14.35
CA ALA A 4 -5.37 -2.32 13.42
C ALA A 4 -5.00 -2.65 11.97
N LEU A 5 -5.68 -2.01 11.02
CA LEU A 5 -5.43 -2.11 9.58
C LEU A 5 -5.19 -0.72 8.98
N LEU A 6 -4.12 -0.57 8.22
CA LEU A 6 -3.97 0.51 7.25
C LEU A 6 -4.35 -0.04 5.87
N ILE A 7 -5.36 0.57 5.24
CA ILE A 7 -5.81 0.22 3.90
C ILE A 7 -5.35 1.33 2.96
N ALA A 8 -4.46 1.00 2.04
CA ALA A 8 -3.99 1.92 1.01
C ALA A 8 -4.59 1.52 -0.34
N THR A 9 -5.30 2.46 -0.96
CA THR A 9 -5.81 2.32 -2.33
C THR A 9 -4.92 3.12 -3.26
N ALA A 10 -4.25 2.45 -4.19
CA ALA A 10 -3.37 3.08 -5.17
C ALA A 10 -3.48 2.37 -6.52
N SER A 11 -3.29 3.12 -7.60
CA SER A 11 -3.46 2.61 -8.96
C SER A 11 -2.23 2.87 -9.79
N ALA A 12 -1.93 1.98 -10.74
CA ALA A 12 -1.00 2.32 -11.81
C ALA A 12 -1.64 3.38 -12.74
N THR A 13 -0.82 4.27 -13.32
CA THR A 13 -1.25 5.30 -14.28
C THR A 13 -1.90 4.73 -15.54
N SER A 14 -1.51 3.52 -15.95
CA SER A 14 -2.09 2.82 -17.10
C SER A 14 -1.91 1.30 -16.97
N GLU A 15 -2.63 0.53 -17.80
CA GLU A 15 -2.44 -0.93 -17.88
C GLU A 15 -1.01 -1.32 -18.29
N ALA A 16 -0.36 -0.51 -19.12
CA ALA A 16 1.00 -0.77 -19.58
C ALA A 16 2.03 -0.61 -18.45
N ASP A 17 1.73 0.22 -17.45
CA ASP A 17 2.63 0.54 -16.34
C ASP A 17 2.53 -0.45 -15.18
N VAL A 18 1.50 -1.30 -15.16
CA VAL A 18 1.17 -2.21 -14.04
C VAL A 18 2.36 -3.08 -13.63
N ALA A 19 3.11 -3.61 -14.59
CA ALA A 19 4.25 -4.47 -14.30
C ALA A 19 5.35 -3.69 -13.55
N ALA A 20 5.71 -2.51 -14.05
CA ALA A 20 6.74 -1.66 -13.44
C ALA A 20 6.28 -1.08 -12.09
N TYR A 21 5.03 -0.63 -12.01
CA TYR A 21 4.39 -0.21 -10.76
C TYR A 21 4.44 -1.33 -9.69
N ASN A 22 4.11 -2.57 -10.07
CA ASN A 22 4.14 -3.70 -9.13
C ASN A 22 5.55 -4.03 -8.63
N GLN A 23 6.57 -3.91 -9.48
CA GLN A 23 7.96 -4.10 -9.06
C GLN A 23 8.39 -3.06 -8.02
N TRP A 24 8.09 -1.78 -8.28
CA TRP A 24 8.34 -0.71 -7.31
C TRP A 24 7.54 -0.92 -6.01
N TYR A 25 6.25 -1.28 -6.11
CA TYR A 25 5.39 -1.41 -4.94
C TYR A 25 5.89 -2.51 -3.98
N LEU A 26 6.31 -3.65 -4.54
CA LEU A 26 6.79 -4.79 -3.77
C LEU A 26 8.23 -4.61 -3.28
N GLY A 27 9.11 -4.08 -4.13
CA GLY A 27 10.54 -3.97 -3.84
C GLY A 27 10.95 -2.73 -3.06
N THR A 28 10.11 -1.69 -3.08
CA THR A 28 10.45 -0.37 -2.52
C THR A 28 9.37 0.15 -1.59
N HIS A 29 8.14 0.32 -2.10
CA HIS A 29 7.11 1.03 -1.34
C HIS A 29 6.67 0.29 -0.06
N ILE A 30 6.35 -1.00 -0.16
CA ILE A 30 5.97 -1.81 1.02
C ILE A 30 7.08 -1.83 2.08
N PRO A 31 8.36 -2.11 1.74
CA PRO A 31 9.45 -2.02 2.69
C PRO A 31 9.58 -0.66 3.38
N GLU A 32 9.51 0.45 2.63
CA GLU A 32 9.62 1.80 3.19
C GLU A 32 8.46 2.13 4.14
N VAL A 33 7.22 1.83 3.74
CA VAL A 33 6.02 2.01 4.58
C VAL A 33 6.10 1.16 5.85
N SER A 34 6.54 -0.10 5.73
CA SER A 34 6.67 -1.01 6.86
C SER A 34 7.75 -0.56 7.84
N ALA A 35 8.89 -0.10 7.32
CA ALA A 35 9.98 0.42 8.13
C ALA A 35 9.60 1.73 8.85
N ALA A 36 8.89 2.63 8.17
CA ALA A 36 8.47 3.91 8.75
C ALA A 36 7.56 3.73 9.97
N MET A 37 6.60 2.79 9.91
CA MET A 37 5.69 2.53 11.02
C MET A 37 6.27 1.60 12.09
N GLY A 38 7.20 0.71 11.74
CA GLY A 38 7.85 -0.23 12.66
C GLY A 38 6.95 -1.29 13.31
N CYS A 39 5.65 -1.31 13.00
CA CYS A 39 4.66 -2.20 13.60
C CYS A 39 3.86 -3.04 12.58
N VAL A 40 4.24 -2.97 11.29
CA VAL A 40 3.63 -3.80 10.25
C VAL A 40 4.08 -5.25 10.41
N THR A 41 3.13 -6.16 10.49
CA THR A 41 3.37 -7.61 10.64
C THR A 41 3.15 -8.39 9.35
N LYS A 42 2.25 -7.90 8.49
CA LYS A 42 1.91 -8.53 7.23
C LYS A 42 1.33 -7.50 6.28
N VAL A 43 1.59 -7.70 4.98
CA VAL A 43 0.96 -6.92 3.91
C VAL A 43 0.32 -7.89 2.94
N THR A 44 -0.96 -7.68 2.65
CA THR A 44 -1.69 -8.44 1.62
C THR A 44 -2.19 -7.47 0.57
N ARG A 45 -1.98 -7.81 -0.70
CA ARG A 45 -2.45 -7.01 -1.84
C ARG A 45 -3.61 -7.73 -2.50
N TYR A 46 -4.68 -6.99 -2.76
CA TYR A 46 -5.90 -7.50 -3.38
C TYR A 46 -6.16 -6.75 -4.68
N ALA A 47 -6.48 -7.50 -5.73
CA ALA A 47 -7.08 -6.91 -6.91
C ALA A 47 -8.44 -6.33 -6.56
N VAL A 48 -8.76 -5.16 -7.12
CA VAL A 48 -10.06 -4.52 -6.90
C VAL A 48 -11.03 -5.02 -7.95
N VAL A 49 -12.20 -5.48 -7.53
CA VAL A 49 -13.28 -5.90 -8.44
C VAL A 49 -14.42 -4.89 -8.41
N ASP A 50 -15.09 -4.70 -9.55
CA ASP A 50 -16.38 -4.04 -9.59
C ASP A 50 -17.44 -4.98 -8.97
N PRO A 51 -18.10 -4.60 -7.87
CA PRO A 51 -19.07 -5.48 -7.20
C PRO A 51 -20.34 -5.73 -8.02
N ALA A 52 -20.67 -4.89 -9.00
CA ALA A 52 -21.85 -5.06 -9.85
C ALA A 52 -21.59 -6.05 -10.99
N THR A 53 -20.36 -6.06 -11.54
CA THR A 53 -20.02 -6.86 -12.73
C THR A 53 -19.08 -8.03 -12.45
N GLY A 54 -18.42 -8.03 -11.29
CA GLY A 54 -17.38 -9.00 -10.92
C GLY A 54 -16.07 -8.84 -11.70
N VAL A 55 -15.96 -7.82 -12.56
CA VAL A 55 -14.77 -7.61 -13.39
C VAL A 55 -13.65 -7.01 -12.56
N GLU A 56 -12.47 -7.61 -12.66
CA GLU A 56 -11.26 -7.12 -12.01
C GLU A 56 -10.75 -5.84 -12.68
N SER A 57 -10.37 -4.86 -11.85
CA SER A 57 -9.64 -3.69 -12.30
C SER A 57 -8.24 -4.08 -12.72
N LYS A 58 -7.84 -3.65 -13.91
CA LYS A 58 -6.51 -3.91 -14.43
C LYS A 58 -5.43 -3.01 -13.85
N VAL A 59 -5.79 -1.93 -13.17
CA VAL A 59 -4.84 -0.92 -12.65
C VAL A 59 -4.97 -0.68 -11.16
N ARG A 60 -6.11 -0.98 -10.53
CA ARG A 60 -6.35 -0.71 -9.10
C ARG A 60 -6.01 -1.91 -8.23
N VAL A 61 -5.20 -1.66 -7.20
CA VAL A 61 -4.85 -2.65 -6.18
C VAL A 61 -5.04 -2.01 -4.81
N SER A 62 -5.61 -2.77 -3.86
CA SER A 62 -5.68 -2.37 -2.46
C SER A 62 -4.62 -3.12 -1.65
N ALA A 63 -3.77 -2.40 -0.95
CA ALA A 63 -2.82 -2.98 0.00
C ALA A 63 -3.39 -2.87 1.42
N MET A 64 -3.41 -3.98 2.14
CA MET A 64 -3.80 -4.07 3.54
C MET A 64 -2.56 -4.35 4.38
N TYR A 65 -2.20 -3.41 5.25
CA TYR A 65 -1.11 -3.53 6.21
C TYR A 65 -1.71 -3.89 7.57
N GLU A 66 -1.33 -5.06 8.09
CA GLU A 66 -1.71 -5.54 9.42
C GLU A 66 -0.75 -4.98 10.47
N LEU A 67 -1.27 -4.21 11.43
CA LEU A 67 -0.48 -3.51 12.44
C LEU A 67 -0.59 -4.21 13.80
N ASP A 68 0.54 -4.46 14.47
CA ASP A 68 0.57 -4.94 15.86
C ASP A 68 0.64 -3.78 16.87
N THR A 69 -0.19 -2.77 16.65
CA THR A 69 -0.36 -1.64 17.57
C THR A 69 -1.82 -1.18 17.56
N ASP A 70 -2.30 -0.73 18.72
CA ASP A 70 -3.55 0.01 18.90
C ASP A 70 -3.34 1.53 18.94
N ASP A 71 -2.10 2.00 19.08
CA ASP A 71 -1.73 3.41 18.91
C ASP A 71 -1.58 3.77 17.43
N VAL A 72 -2.72 3.86 16.75
CA VAL A 72 -2.80 4.18 15.32
C VAL A 72 -2.36 5.61 15.02
N GLN A 73 -2.49 6.53 15.98
CA GLN A 73 -2.06 7.92 15.85
C GLN A 73 -0.54 8.01 15.77
N ALA A 74 0.19 7.32 16.65
CA ALA A 74 1.65 7.28 16.58
C ALA A 74 2.15 6.63 15.28
N ALA A 75 1.53 5.52 14.85
CA ALA A 75 1.86 4.87 13.58
C ALA A 75 1.63 5.80 12.38
N ALA A 76 0.50 6.52 12.34
CA ALA A 76 0.19 7.49 11.30
C ALA A 76 1.16 8.68 11.30
N ALA A 77 1.54 9.18 12.48
CA ALA A 77 2.51 10.27 12.60
C ALA A 77 3.91 9.84 12.11
N ALA A 78 4.34 8.62 12.45
CA ALA A 78 5.61 8.07 11.98
C ALA A 78 5.63 7.91 10.45
N LEU A 79 4.55 7.37 9.87
CA LEU A 79 4.39 7.27 8.42
C LEU A 79 4.42 8.65 7.75
N GLY A 80 3.63 9.61 8.27
CA GLY A 80 3.58 10.97 7.73
C GLY A 80 4.92 11.71 7.82
N GLY A 81 5.68 11.49 8.89
CA GLY A 81 7.02 12.07 9.06
C GLY A 81 8.06 11.49 8.09
N ALA A 82 7.92 10.22 7.70
CA ALA A 82 8.83 9.56 6.77
C ALA A 82 8.47 9.81 5.29
N ALA A 83 7.22 10.18 4.97
CA ALA A 83 6.73 10.34 3.61
C ALA A 83 7.64 11.19 2.68
N PRO A 84 8.23 12.33 3.12
CA PRO A 84 9.12 13.13 2.26
C PRO A 84 10.42 12.43 1.86
N THR A 85 10.80 11.35 2.54
CA THR A 85 12.02 10.58 2.27
C THR A 85 11.79 9.30 1.47
N MET A 86 10.53 8.95 1.22
CA MET A 86 10.17 7.73 0.50
C MET A 86 10.42 7.86 -1.00
N THR A 87 10.81 6.75 -1.62
CA THR A 87 11.09 6.69 -3.05
C THR A 87 9.78 6.62 -3.82
N MET A 88 9.33 7.75 -4.38
CA MET A 88 8.12 7.81 -5.19
C MET A 88 8.35 7.31 -6.62
N THR A 89 7.32 6.67 -7.18
CA THR A 89 7.25 6.38 -8.62
C THR A 89 6.38 7.43 -9.33
N ASN A 90 6.65 7.68 -10.60
CA ASN A 90 5.77 8.46 -11.48
C ASN A 90 4.68 7.61 -12.15
N LEU A 91 4.59 6.31 -11.80
CA LEU A 91 3.65 5.35 -12.36
C LEU A 91 2.39 5.16 -11.47
N MET A 92 2.24 5.95 -10.41
CA MET A 92 1.11 5.89 -9.48
C MET A 92 0.19 7.10 -9.72
N ASP A 93 -1.11 6.83 -9.86
CA ASP A 93 -2.20 7.83 -9.97
C ASP A 93 -2.71 8.29 -8.60
#